data_AF-A0A9E2IGZ9-F1
#
_entry.id   AF-A0A9E2IGZ9-F1
#
_cell.length_a   1.000
_cell.length_b   1.000
_cell.length_c   1.000
_cell.angle_alpha   90.00
_cell.angle_beta   90.00
_cell.angle_gamma   90.00
#
_symmetry.space_group_name_H-M   'P 1'
#
loop_
_entity.id
_entity.type
_entity.pdbx_description
1 polymer ?
#
loop_
_entity_poly.entity_id
_entity_poly.type
_entity_poly.pdbx_seq_one_letter_code
_entity_poly.pdbx_strand_id
1 'polypeptide(L)'
;MTDTIPDFNFNLSFSDSYEDDNEVFKFDLFLMTREIKQITDSLQNVTLLPKNQQRAWVKDNQKFLHRFMDSLTHDMFNVLDEVSLDQDALQETITCVTELRELVNTLNGLMTGGQRLAG
;
A
#
# COMPACT_ATOMS: atom_id res chain seq x y z
N MET A 1 13.83 -14.08 21.35
CA MET A 1 12.81 -13.02 21.17
C MET A 1 12.34 -13.16 19.74
N THR A 2 11.17 -13.75 19.55
CA THR A 2 10.56 -13.96 18.23
C THR A 2 9.83 -12.68 17.87
N ASP A 3 10.48 -11.86 17.04
CA ASP A 3 9.82 -10.74 16.38
C ASP A 3 8.79 -11.31 15.41
N THR A 4 7.53 -11.33 15.85
CA THR A 4 6.37 -11.57 15.00
C THR A 4 6.35 -10.47 13.95
N ILE A 5 6.80 -10.80 12.75
CA ILE A 5 6.62 -9.97 11.56
C ILE A 5 5.10 -9.84 11.37
N PRO A 6 4.53 -8.63 11.30
CA PRO A 6 3.15 -8.48 10.89
C PRO A 6 3.04 -8.95 9.44
N ASP A 7 2.37 -10.09 9.24
CA ASP A 7 1.91 -10.52 7.93
C ASP A 7 0.88 -9.49 7.45
N PHE A 8 1.32 -8.50 6.67
CA PHE A 8 0.44 -7.71 5.81
C PHE A 8 0.05 -8.59 4.62
N ASN A 9 -0.71 -9.64 4.91
CA ASN A 9 -1.34 -10.48 3.92
C ASN A 9 -2.67 -9.80 3.61
N PHE A 10 -2.77 -9.12 2.46
CA PHE A 10 -4.03 -8.63 1.91
C PHE A 10 -4.86 -9.85 1.50
N ASN A 11 -5.42 -10.55 2.49
CA ASN A 11 -6.21 -11.76 2.27
C ASN A 11 -7.59 -11.35 1.74
N LEU A 12 -7.65 -11.06 0.44
CA LEU A 12 -8.87 -10.85 -0.33
C LEU A 12 -9.57 -12.21 -0.52
N SER A 13 -10.01 -12.81 0.58
CA SER A 13 -10.91 -13.96 0.52
C SER A 13 -12.29 -13.42 0.18
N PHE A 14 -12.58 -13.30 -1.12
CA PHE A 14 -13.91 -13.01 -1.64
C PHE A 14 -14.91 -13.97 -1.00
N SER A 15 -15.75 -13.41 -0.12
CA SER A 15 -16.77 -14.16 0.58
C SER A 15 -17.86 -14.54 -0.43
N ASP A 16 -17.95 -15.84 -0.73
CA ASP A 16 -18.94 -16.45 -1.62
C ASP A 16 -20.35 -16.45 -0.98
N SER A 17 -20.85 -15.26 -0.64
CA SER A 17 -22.12 -15.03 0.03
C SER A 17 -22.94 -14.00 -0.75
N TYR A 18 -24.18 -14.36 -1.05
CA TYR A 18 -25.23 -13.64 -1.78
C TYR A 18 -25.60 -12.23 -1.22
N GLU A 19 -24.63 -11.37 -0.99
CA GLU A 19 -24.79 -9.92 -0.81
C GLU A 19 -24.46 -9.22 -2.14
N ASP A 20 -24.96 -8.01 -2.34
CA ASP A 20 -24.67 -7.21 -3.55
C ASP A 20 -23.15 -7.13 -3.72
N ASP A 21 -22.60 -7.86 -4.71
CA ASP A 21 -21.16 -8.01 -4.97
C ASP A 21 -20.42 -6.66 -4.96
N ASN A 22 -21.16 -5.60 -5.29
CA ASN A 22 -20.73 -4.23 -5.35
C ASN A 22 -20.57 -3.55 -3.96
N GLU A 23 -21.45 -3.84 -2.99
CA GLU A 23 -21.29 -3.32 -1.62
C GLU A 23 -20.11 -3.96 -0.90
N VAL A 24 -19.92 -5.27 -1.10
CA VAL A 24 -18.75 -6.01 -0.58
C VAL A 24 -17.47 -5.44 -1.18
N PHE A 25 -17.43 -5.25 -2.50
CA PHE A 25 -16.30 -4.64 -3.20
C PHE A 25 -15.99 -3.22 -2.72
N LYS A 26 -17.02 -2.37 -2.52
CA LYS A 26 -16.85 -1.02 -1.97
C LYS A 26 -16.26 -1.04 -0.56
N PHE A 27 -16.70 -1.97 0.29
CA PHE A 27 -16.16 -2.13 1.64
C PHE A 27 -14.69 -2.58 1.61
N ASP A 28 -14.33 -3.51 0.74
CA ASP A 28 -12.95 -3.97 0.57
C ASP A 28 -12.04 -2.83 0.08
N LEU A 29 -12.50 -2.05 -0.91
CA LEU A 29 -11.80 -0.85 -1.37
C LEU A 29 -11.61 0.18 -0.27
N PHE A 30 -12.62 0.39 0.58
CA PHE A 30 -12.53 1.30 1.71
C PHE A 30 -11.47 0.85 2.73
N LEU A 31 -11.44 -0.45 3.07
CA LEU A 31 -10.44 -1.00 3.96
C LEU A 31 -9.03 -0.85 3.39
N MET A 32 -8.85 -1.21 2.12
CA MET A 32 -7.58 -1.07 1.41
C MET A 32 -7.11 0.40 1.40
N THR A 33 -8.00 1.33 1.06
CA THR A 33 -7.72 2.77 1.06
C THR A 33 -7.28 3.25 2.44
N ARG A 34 -7.95 2.80 3.50
CA ARG A 34 -7.59 3.17 4.88
C ARG A 34 -6.21 2.63 5.27
N GLU A 35 -5.89 1.39 4.92
CA GLU A 35 -4.59 0.80 5.21
C GLU A 35 -3.46 1.52 4.46
N ILE A 36 -3.66 1.82 3.18
CA ILE A 36 -2.74 2.63 2.36
C ILE A 36 -2.45 3.97 3.04
N LYS A 37 -3.48 4.66 3.55
CA LYS A 37 -3.32 5.92 4.29
C LYS A 37 -2.48 5.76 5.53
N GLN A 38 -2.77 4.76 6.36
CA GLN A 38 -2.04 4.53 7.60
C GLN A 38 -0.55 4.22 7.36
N ILE A 39 -0.26 3.45 6.31
CA ILE A 39 1.12 3.16 5.91
C ILE A 39 1.79 4.44 5.39
N THR A 40 1.09 5.21 4.57
CA THR A 40 1.59 6.49 4.03
C THR A 40 1.94 7.46 5.15
N ASP A 41 1.05 7.66 6.12
CA ASP A 41 1.29 8.52 7.28
C ASP A 41 2.51 8.05 8.09
N SER A 42 2.64 6.74 8.28
CA SER A 42 3.79 6.14 8.98
C SER A 42 5.10 6.40 8.22
N LEU A 43 5.10 6.29 6.89
CA LEU A 43 6.26 6.58 6.05
C LEU A 43 6.57 8.07 5.97
N GLN A 44 5.55 8.94 5.95
CA GLN A 44 5.73 10.39 6.03
C GLN A 44 6.48 10.76 7.32
N ASN A 45 6.18 10.13 8.46
CA ASN A 45 6.96 10.33 9.68
C ASN A 45 8.45 9.96 9.51
N VAL A 46 8.75 8.91 8.73
CA VAL A 46 10.15 8.56 8.37
C VAL A 46 10.76 9.65 7.50
N THR A 47 10.02 10.26 6.56
CA THR A 47 10.53 11.35 5.72
C THR A 47 10.93 12.59 6.51
N LEU A 48 10.40 12.78 7.71
CA LEU A 48 10.73 13.88 8.62
C LEU A 48 12.03 13.66 9.41
N LEU A 49 12.54 12.42 9.46
CA LEU A 49 13.78 12.10 10.17
C LEU A 49 15.02 12.73 9.49
N PRO A 50 16.15 12.92 10.19
CA PRO A 50 17.41 13.30 9.55
C PRO A 50 17.82 12.30 8.45
N LYS A 51 18.44 12.78 7.36
CA LYS A 51 18.79 11.96 6.18
C LYS A 51 19.60 10.69 6.50
N ASN A 52 20.47 10.73 7.49
CA ASN A 52 21.24 9.56 7.93
C ASN A 52 20.36 8.49 8.58
N GLN A 53 19.35 8.91 9.36
CA GLN A 53 18.38 8.02 9.99
C GLN A 53 17.38 7.46 8.97
N GLN A 54 16.95 8.29 7.99
CA GLN A 54 16.15 7.81 6.85
C GLN A 54 16.86 6.66 6.13
N ARG A 55 18.15 6.81 5.85
CA ARG A 55 18.97 5.78 5.18
C ARG A 55 19.12 4.51 5.99
N ALA A 56 19.39 4.62 7.29
CA ALA A 56 19.46 3.48 8.17
C ALA A 56 18.13 2.72 8.18
N TRP A 57 17.02 3.45 8.36
CA TRP A 57 15.68 2.86 8.36
C TRP A 57 15.36 2.16 7.04
N VAL A 58 15.63 2.80 5.89
CA VAL A 58 15.40 2.19 4.56
C VAL A 58 16.24 0.93 4.40
N LYS A 59 17.51 0.95 4.83
CA LYS A 59 18.41 -0.22 4.75
C LYS A 59 17.89 -1.38 5.61
N ASP A 60 17.45 -1.08 6.82
CA ASP A 60 16.95 -2.08 7.77
C ASP A 60 15.63 -2.69 7.30
N ASN A 61 14.80 -1.91 6.61
CA ASN A 61 13.48 -2.31 6.13
C ASN A 61 13.44 -2.66 4.63
N GLN A 62 14.58 -2.66 3.92
CA GLN A 62 14.61 -2.77 2.45
C GLN A 62 13.90 -4.02 1.93
N LYS A 63 14.13 -5.18 2.56
CA LYS A 63 13.49 -6.45 2.16
C LYS A 63 11.98 -6.41 2.36
N PHE A 64 11.54 -5.78 3.44
CA PHE A 64 10.12 -5.61 3.74
C PHE A 64 9.47 -4.68 2.71
N LEU A 65 10.08 -3.52 2.46
CA LEU A 65 9.59 -2.54 1.49
C LEU A 65 9.48 -3.13 0.08
N HIS A 66 10.43 -3.96 -0.34
CA HIS A 66 10.37 -4.60 -1.64
C HIS A 66 9.21 -5.59 -1.74
N ARG A 67 9.06 -6.49 -0.75
CA ARG A 67 7.93 -7.44 -0.71
C ARG A 67 6.57 -6.72 -0.64
N PHE A 68 6.52 -5.65 0.13
CA PHE A 68 5.33 -4.82 0.26
C PHE A 68 4.93 -4.23 -1.10
N MET A 69 5.89 -3.63 -1.82
CA MET A 69 5.66 -3.08 -3.17
C MET A 69 5.21 -4.15 -4.17
N ASP A 70 5.77 -5.35 -4.11
CA ASP A 70 5.42 -6.47 -4.99
C ASP A 70 3.98 -6.96 -4.72
N SER A 71 3.61 -7.17 -3.45
CA SER A 71 2.24 -7.56 -3.05
C SER A 71 1.24 -6.51 -3.49
N LEU A 72 1.51 -5.25 -3.15
CA LEU A 72 0.65 -4.13 -3.44
C LEU A 72 0.40 -3.93 -4.94
N THR A 73 1.41 -4.21 -5.78
CA THR A 73 1.24 -4.21 -7.24
C THR A 73 0.35 -5.36 -7.71
N HIS A 74 0.50 -6.55 -7.13
CA HIS A 74 -0.31 -7.72 -7.45
C HIS A 74 -1.78 -7.54 -7.06
N ASP A 75 -2.03 -7.10 -5.83
CA ASP A 75 -3.38 -6.91 -5.28
C ASP A 75 -4.15 -5.84 -6.09
N MET A 76 -3.45 -4.80 -6.53
CA MET A 76 -3.95 -3.78 -7.46
C MET A 76 -4.39 -4.34 -8.82
N PHE A 77 -3.59 -5.21 -9.43
CA PHE A 77 -3.95 -5.80 -10.71
C PHE A 77 -5.22 -6.63 -10.57
N ASN A 78 -5.34 -7.39 -9.48
CA ASN A 78 -6.53 -8.21 -9.23
C ASN A 78 -7.79 -7.34 -9.03
N VAL A 79 -7.69 -6.26 -8.24
CA VAL A 79 -8.81 -5.33 -8.00
C VAL A 79 -9.26 -4.61 -9.27
N LEU A 80 -8.36 -4.34 -10.23
CA LEU A 80 -8.68 -3.62 -11.46
C LEU A 80 -9.15 -4.53 -12.61
N ASP A 81 -8.76 -5.80 -12.63
CA ASP A 81 -9.08 -6.74 -13.72
C ASP A 81 -10.50 -7.32 -13.62
N GLU A 82 -11.07 -7.41 -12.41
CA GLU A 82 -12.38 -8.05 -12.17
C GLU A 82 -13.60 -7.12 -12.31
N VAL A 83 -13.41 -5.91 -12.83
CA VAL A 83 -14.34 -4.82 -12.58
C VAL A 83 -15.31 -4.56 -13.75
N SER A 84 -16.58 -4.94 -13.55
CA SER A 84 -17.75 -4.33 -14.21
C SER A 84 -18.41 -3.35 -13.24
N LEU A 85 -17.80 -2.18 -13.06
CA LEU A 85 -18.14 -1.25 -11.97
C LEU A 85 -19.31 -0.32 -12.28
N ASP A 86 -20.17 -0.14 -11.28
CA ASP A 86 -21.06 1.01 -11.23
C ASP A 86 -20.26 2.32 -10.99
N GLN A 87 -20.93 3.46 -11.14
CA GLN A 87 -20.29 4.76 -11.04
C GLN A 87 -19.72 5.06 -9.64
N ASP A 88 -20.29 4.47 -8.60
CA ASP A 88 -19.90 4.72 -7.20
C ASP A 88 -18.67 3.88 -6.81
N ALA A 89 -18.63 2.60 -7.18
CA ALA A 89 -17.45 1.76 -6.99
C ALA A 89 -16.28 2.24 -7.87
N LEU A 90 -16.54 2.81 -9.05
CA LEU A 90 -15.50 3.48 -9.84
C LEU A 90 -14.87 4.65 -9.06
N GLN A 91 -15.68 5.45 -8.35
CA GLN A 91 -15.19 6.57 -7.56
C GLN A 91 -14.33 6.11 -6.37
N GLU A 92 -14.71 5.02 -5.71
CA GLU A 92 -13.92 4.41 -4.64
C GLU A 92 -12.60 3.82 -5.19
N THR A 93 -12.64 3.15 -6.34
CA THR A 93 -11.43 2.67 -7.03
C THR A 93 -10.47 3.81 -7.36
N ILE A 94 -10.98 4.93 -7.91
CA ILE A 94 -10.16 6.11 -8.22
C ILE A 94 -9.51 6.66 -6.94
N THR A 95 -10.26 6.71 -5.84
CA THR A 95 -9.74 7.15 -4.54
C THR A 95 -8.62 6.23 -4.07
N CYS A 96 -8.85 4.91 -4.05
CA CYS A 96 -7.85 3.92 -3.66
C CYS A 96 -6.56 4.03 -4.48
N VAL A 97 -6.67 4.10 -5.82
CA VAL A 97 -5.52 4.24 -6.73
C VAL A 97 -4.77 5.56 -6.51
N THR A 98 -5.47 6.64 -6.16
CA THR A 98 -4.84 7.95 -5.89
C THR A 98 -4.00 7.91 -4.63
N GLU A 99 -4.55 7.36 -3.54
CA GLU A 99 -3.85 7.18 -2.27
C GLU A 99 -2.65 6.25 -2.45
N LEU A 100 -2.81 5.22 -3.27
CA LEU A 100 -1.72 4.31 -3.60
C LEU A 100 -0.57 5.01 -4.32
N ARG A 101 -0.89 5.86 -5.29
CA ARG A 101 0.11 6.64 -6.00
C ARG A 101 0.91 7.51 -5.02
N GLU A 102 0.26 8.09 -4.02
CA GLU A 102 0.94 8.86 -2.97
C GLU A 102 1.89 8.00 -2.13
N LEU A 103 1.44 6.81 -1.72
CA LEU A 103 2.27 5.83 -1.01
C LEU A 103 3.53 5.46 -1.80
N VAL A 104 3.36 5.11 -3.08
CA VAL A 104 4.48 4.76 -3.98
C VAL A 104 5.44 5.93 -4.15
N ASN A 105 4.93 7.16 -4.28
CA ASN A 105 5.78 8.36 -4.37
C ASN A 105 6.58 8.59 -3.08
N THR A 106 5.96 8.37 -1.92
CA THR A 106 6.61 8.50 -0.61
C THR A 106 7.73 7.48 -0.46
N LEU A 107 7.47 6.22 -0.83
CA LEU A 107 8.46 5.16 -0.83
C LEU A 107 9.62 5.44 -1.79
N ASN A 108 9.31 5.86 -3.02
CA ASN A 108 10.33 6.23 -3.99
C ASN A 108 11.20 7.41 -3.50
N GLY A 109 10.60 8.40 -2.84
CA GLY A 109 11.32 9.51 -2.22
C GLY A 109 12.30 9.05 -1.13
N LEU A 110 11.89 8.09 -0.28
CA LEU A 110 12.74 7.49 0.74
C LEU A 110 13.88 6.66 0.13
N MET A 111 13.59 5.85 -0.89
CA MET A 111 14.58 4.99 -1.56
C MET A 111 15.62 5.79 -2.36
N THR A 112 15.19 6.81 -3.12
CA THR A 112 16.09 7.65 -3.94
C THR A 112 16.88 8.66 -3.11
N GLY A 113 16.32 9.17 -2.02
CA GLY A 113 17.05 10.01 -1.05
C GLY A 113 18.23 9.28 -0.39
N GLY A 114 18.20 7.95 -0.38
CA GLY A 114 19.29 7.10 0.11
C GLY A 114 20.46 6.95 -0.85
N GLN A 115 20.24 7.03 -2.17
CA GLN A 115 21.24 6.69 -3.18
C GLN A 115 22.20 7.84 -3.57
N ARG A 116 21.89 9.09 -3.23
CA ARG A 116 22.62 10.27 -3.75
C ARG A 116 24.01 10.59 -3.16
N LEU A 117 24.64 9.76 -2.34
CA LEU A 117 25.99 10.04 -1.80
C LEU A 117 26.97 8.85 -1.89
N ALA A 118 26.87 8.04 -2.93
CA ALA A 118 27.88 7.03 -3.27
C ALA A 118 28.65 7.39 -4.56
N GLY A 119 28.89 8.67 -4.79
CA GLY A 119 29.67 9.22 -5.90
C GLY A 119 30.41 10.48 -5.47
#